data_AF-A0A916QCH1-F1
#
_entry.id   AF-A0A916QCH1-F1
#
_cell.length_a   1.000
_cell.length_b   1.000
_cell.length_c   1.000
_cell.angle_alpha   90.00
_cell.angle_beta   90.00
_cell.angle_gamma   90.00
#
_symmetry.space_group_name_H-M   'P 1'
#
loop_
_entity.id
_entity.type
_entity.pdbx_description
1 polymer ?
#
loop_
_entity_poly.entity_id
_entity_poly.type
_entity_poly.pdbx_seq_one_letter_code
_entity_poly.pdbx_strand_id
1 'polypeptide(L)' 'MMLAEASAVQVGTASFIRPTAMIEILDGICDYMLRYGIREIRELVGKVEV' A
#
# COMPACT_ATOMS: atom_id res chain seq x y z
N MET A 1 -1.23 1.30 7.54
CA MET A 1 -1.62 -0.13 7.47
C MET A 1 -0.39 -1.02 7.33
N MET A 2 0.32 -1.01 6.19
CA MET A 2 1.55 -1.82 6.03
C MET A 2 2.61 -1.49 7.09
N LEU A 3 2.92 -0.20 7.28
CA LEU A 3 3.84 0.26 8.34
C LEU A 3 3.40 -0.17 9.75
N ALA A 4 2.10 -0.43 9.96
CA ALA A 4 1.51 -0.92 11.20
C ALA A 4 1.32 -2.45 11.19
N GLU A 5 2.23 -3.18 10.54
CA GLU A 5 2.33 -4.65 10.55
C GLU A 5 1.23 -5.42 9.78
N ALA A 6 0.40 -4.74 8.98
CA ALA A 6 -0.58 -5.43 8.15
C ALA A 6 0.10 -6.23 7.00
N SER A 7 -0.07 -7.55 7.00
CA SER A 7 0.41 -8.44 5.92
C SER A 7 -0.49 -8.43 4.67
N ALA A 8 -1.74 -8.00 4.81
CA ALA A 8 -2.69 -7.79 3.72
C ALA A 8 -3.60 -6.62 4.06
N VAL A 9 -4.08 -5.90 3.03
CA VAL A 9 -4.99 -4.75 3.18
C VAL A 9 -6.18 -4.94 2.25
N GLN A 10 -7.38 -4.94 2.82
CA GLN A 10 -8.64 -4.97 2.06
C GLN A 10 -9.19 -3.55 1.91
N VAL A 11 -9.77 -3.26 0.74
CA VAL A 11 -10.41 -1.99 0.43
C VAL A 11 -11.86 -2.23 0.03
N GLY A 12 -12.79 -1.83 0.90
CA GLY A 12 -14.24 -2.03 0.70
C GLY A 12 -14.88 -0.82 0.02
N THR A 13 -15.22 0.21 0.80
CA THR A 13 -16.02 1.36 0.36
C THR A 13 -15.51 2.01 -0.93
N ALA A 14 -14.20 2.21 -1.07
CA ALA A 14 -13.64 2.82 -2.28
C ALA A 14 -13.84 1.96 -3.52
N SER A 15 -13.78 0.62 -3.40
CA SER A 15 -14.00 -0.32 -4.51
C SER A 15 -15.44 -0.28 -5.03
N PHE A 16 -16.42 -0.01 -4.16
CA PHE A 16 -17.83 0.14 -4.56
C PHE A 16 -18.11 1.47 -5.26
N ILE A 17 -17.43 2.54 -4.85
CA ILE A 17 -17.58 3.87 -5.47
C ILE A 17 -16.79 3.94 -6.78
N ARG A 18 -15.61 3.31 -6.83
CA ARG A 18 -14.70 3.34 -7.98
C ARG A 18 -14.12 1.95 -8.26
N PRO A 19 -14.53 1.28 -9.35
CA PRO A 19 -14.02 -0.03 -9.72
C PRO A 19 -12.50 -0.09 -9.95
N THR A 20 -11.88 1.03 -10.34
CA THR A 20 -10.42 1.14 -10.58
C THR A 20 -9.60 1.44 -9.32
N ALA A 21 -10.22 1.64 -8.16
CA ALA A 21 -9.54 2.04 -6.93
C ALA A 21 -8.36 1.12 -6.56
N MET A 22 -8.50 -0.19 -6.80
CA MET A 22 -7.42 -1.15 -6.50
C MET A 22 -6.17 -0.94 -7.38
N ILE A 23 -6.36 -0.59 -8.66
CA ILE A 23 -5.24 -0.34 -9.58
C ILE A 23 -4.57 0.99 -9.23
N GLU A 24 -5.35 2.04 -8.96
CA GLU A 24 -4.83 3.34 -8.51
C GLU A 24 -4.00 3.22 -7.22
N ILE A 25 -4.47 2.40 -6.26
CA ILE A 25 -3.73 2.13 -5.03
C ILE A 25 -2.43 1.38 -5.31
N LEU A 26 -2.46 0.37 -6.19
CA LEU A 26 -1.26 -0.38 -6.58
C LEU A 26 -0.22 0.54 -7.21
N ASP A 27 -0.62 1.37 -8.17
CA ASP A 27 0.28 2.31 -8.85
C ASP A 27 0.89 3.30 -7.84
N GLY A 28 0.07 3.84 -6.94
CA GLY A 28 0.56 4.73 -5.88
C GLY A 28 1.56 4.06 -4.92
N ILE A 29 1.38 2.77 -4.61
CA ILE A 29 2.33 1.99 -3.81
C ILE A 29 3.64 1.79 -4.59
N CYS A 30 3.57 1.42 -5.87
CA CYS A 30 4.74 1.25 -6.72
C CYS A 30 5.53 2.56 -6.87
N ASP A 31 4.86 3.67 -7.12
CA ASP A 31 5.46 4.99 -7.22
C ASP A 31 6.13 5.41 -5.92
N TYR A 32 5.49 5.15 -4.78
CA TYR A 32 6.10 5.37 -3.47
C TYR A 32 7.37 4.54 -3.31
N MET A 33 7.33 3.25 -3.62
CA MET A 33 8.49 2.37 -3.51
C MET A 33 9.65 2.86 -4.40
N LEU A 34 9.38 3.23 -5.65
CA LEU A 34 10.37 3.79 -6.57
C LEU A 34 10.98 5.09 -6.02
N ARG A 35 10.13 6.01 -5.53
CA ARG A 35 10.57 7.30 -4.99
C ARG A 35 11.54 7.16 -3.82
N TYR A 36 11.36 6.13 -2.99
CA TYR A 36 12.18 5.91 -1.80
C TYR A 36 13.20 4.78 -1.97
N GLY A 37 13.37 4.24 -3.19
CA GLY A 37 14.35 3.18 -3.47
C GLY A 37 14.05 1.84 -2.78
N ILE A 38 12.78 1.59 -2.46
CA ILE A 38 12.30 0.37 -1.81
C ILE A 38 12.11 -0.69 -2.87
N ARG A 39 12.76 -1.83 -2.71
CA ARG A 39 12.77 -2.89 -3.73
C ARG A 39 11.70 -3.95 -3.46
N GLU A 40 11.36 -4.15 -2.20
CA GLU A 40 10.45 -5.19 -1.75
C GLU A 40 9.37 -4.62 -0.82
N ILE A 41 8.10 -4.95 -1.07
CA ILE A 41 6.97 -4.43 -0.27
C ILE A 41 7.08 -4.80 1.22
N ARG A 42 7.73 -5.93 1.52
CA ARG A 42 7.97 -6.39 2.90
C ARG A 42 8.85 -5.45 3.70
N GLU A 43 9.66 -4.62 3.04
CA GLU A 43 10.47 -3.60 3.71
C GLU A 43 9.61 -2.53 4.37
N LEU A 44 8.34 -2.37 3.95
CA LEU A 44 7.37 -1.44 4.54
C LEU A 44 6.58 -2.03 5.70
N VAL A 45 6.60 -3.35 5.91
CA VAL A 45 5.76 -3.97 6.94
C VAL A 45 6.37 -3.73 8.32
N GLY A 46 5.59 -3.14 9.24
CA GLY A 46 6.02 -2.96 10.65
C GLY A 46 7.09 -1.89 10.88
N LYS A 47 7.23 -0.90 9.99
CA LYS A 47 8.22 0.19 10.10
C LYS A 47 7.73 1.47 10.76
N VAL A 48 6.52 1.48 11.34
CA VAL A 48 6.06 2.65 12.10
C VAL A 48 6.88 2.79 13.38
N GLU A 49 7.48 3.96 13.62
CA GLU A 49 8.05 4.32 14.91
C GLU A 49 6.94 4.88 15.81
N VAL A 50 6.94 4.47 17.09
CA VAL A 50 5.92 4.84 18.10
C VAL A 50 6.47 5.91 19.03
#